data_AF-A0A099Z9E0-F1
#
_entry.id   AF-A0A099Z9E0-F1
#
_cell.length_a   1.000
_cell.length_b   1.000
_cell.length_c   1.000
_cell.angle_alpha   90.00
_cell.angle_beta   90.00
_cell.angle_gamma   90.00
#
_symmetry.space_group_name_H-M   'P 1'
#
loop_
_entity.id
_entity.type
_entity.pdbx_description
1 polymer ?
#
loop_
_entity_poly.entity_id
_entity_poly.type
_entity_poly.pdbx_seq_one_letter_code
_entity_poly.pdbx_strand_id
1 'polypeptide(L)'
;GYAQQLAFRKDDNSFAAFKNRPSSTWLTAYVAKVFAMATKLVNIESDVVCGAIKWLILEKQKPDGIFQEDAPVIHKEMVGGYQGAEPEVSLTAFVLIALQEARELCKDRVNSLDRSIEKAAEYLSRRYQSLARPYTVALTSYALALTGKLNTEKVLMKVSK
;
A
#
# COMPACT_ATOMS: atom_id res chain seq x y z
N GLY A 1 14.24 -1.03 -17.04
CA GLY A 1 13.30 -0.67 -15.96
C GLY A 1 12.50 -1.87 -15.50
N TYR A 2 11.32 -2.10 -16.09
CA TYR A 2 10.40 -3.19 -15.73
C TYR A 2 11.07 -4.58 -15.64
N ALA A 3 11.71 -5.05 -16.72
CA ALA A 3 12.38 -6.35 -16.75
C ALA A 3 13.48 -6.51 -15.67
N GLN A 4 14.16 -5.42 -15.32
CA GLN A 4 15.19 -5.42 -14.28
C GLN A 4 14.57 -5.54 -12.88
N GLN A 5 13.41 -4.93 -12.65
CA GLN A 5 12.67 -5.07 -11.39
C GLN A 5 12.10 -6.48 -11.19
N LEU A 6 11.73 -7.18 -12.28
CA LEU A 6 11.29 -8.58 -12.20
C LEU A 6 12.37 -9.53 -11.68
N ALA A 7 13.66 -9.15 -11.75
CA ALA A 7 14.74 -9.91 -11.13
C ALA A 7 14.62 -9.98 -9.60
N PHE A 8 13.79 -9.13 -8.98
CA PHE A 8 13.55 -9.07 -7.54
C PHE A 8 12.18 -9.62 -7.14
N ARG A 9 11.36 -10.06 -8.11
CA ARG A 9 10.11 -10.79 -7.89
C ARG A 9 10.41 -12.23 -7.48
N LYS A 10 9.67 -12.73 -6.50
CA LYS A 10 9.66 -14.12 -6.07
C LYS A 10 8.50 -14.90 -6.68
N ASP A 11 8.52 -16.22 -6.49
CA ASP A 11 7.53 -17.14 -7.06
C ASP A 11 6.11 -16.91 -6.49
N ASP A 12 6.00 -16.35 -5.27
CA ASP A 12 4.74 -15.94 -4.64
C ASP A 12 4.29 -14.52 -5.03
N ASN A 13 4.96 -13.90 -6.01
CA ASN A 13 4.72 -12.53 -6.51
C ASN A 13 5.09 -11.39 -5.58
N SER A 14 5.72 -11.70 -4.45
CA SER A 14 6.24 -10.69 -3.54
C SER A 14 7.61 -10.17 -3.99
N PHE A 15 7.99 -8.99 -3.49
CA PHE A 15 9.26 -8.34 -3.81
C PHE A 15 10.16 -8.21 -2.59
N ALA A 16 11.46 -8.38 -2.82
CA ALA A 16 12.51 -8.21 -1.81
C ALA A 16 13.70 -7.48 -2.44
N ALA A 17 14.50 -6.77 -1.63
CA ALA A 17 15.73 -6.14 -2.12
C ALA A 17 16.73 -7.16 -2.71
N PHE A 18 16.69 -8.41 -2.22
CA PHE A 18 17.42 -9.55 -2.76
C PHE A 18 16.56 -10.81 -2.60
N LYS A 19 16.58 -11.74 -3.57
CA LYS A 19 15.71 -12.93 -3.56
C LYS A 19 15.90 -13.84 -2.33
N ASN A 20 17.10 -13.86 -1.75
CA ASN A 20 17.41 -14.64 -0.55
C ASN A 20 16.93 -13.98 0.76
N ARG A 21 16.41 -12.75 0.72
CA ARG A 21 15.84 -12.09 1.89
C ARG A 21 14.33 -12.30 1.95
N PRO A 22 13.72 -12.28 3.13
CA PRO A 22 12.26 -12.23 3.23
C PRO A 22 11.68 -11.01 2.51
N SER A 23 10.45 -11.13 2.04
CA SER A 23 9.79 -10.11 1.21
C SER A 23 9.28 -8.95 2.06
N SER A 24 9.41 -7.73 1.54
CA SER A 24 8.95 -6.52 2.22
C SER A 24 7.53 -6.17 1.78
N THR A 25 6.67 -5.90 2.75
CA THR A 25 5.31 -5.40 2.49
C THR A 25 5.35 -4.06 1.79
N TRP A 26 6.15 -3.12 2.31
CA TRP A 26 6.29 -1.78 1.74
C TRP A 26 6.83 -1.83 0.31
N LEU A 27 7.89 -2.61 0.06
CA LEU A 27 8.47 -2.72 -1.28
C LEU A 27 7.50 -3.36 -2.28
N THR A 28 6.81 -4.42 -1.87
CA THR A 28 5.82 -5.10 -2.71
C THR A 28 4.69 -4.15 -3.09
N ALA A 29 4.17 -3.37 -2.13
CA ALA A 29 3.17 -2.35 -2.39
C ALA A 29 3.68 -1.21 -3.29
N TYR A 30 4.92 -0.76 -3.10
CA TYR A 30 5.54 0.28 -3.93
C TYR A 30 5.65 -0.18 -5.38
N VAL A 31 6.18 -1.37 -5.62
CA VAL A 31 6.32 -1.93 -6.97
C VAL A 31 4.96 -2.15 -7.63
N ALA A 32 3.99 -2.74 -6.91
CA ALA A 32 2.64 -2.95 -7.42
C ALA A 32 1.98 -1.63 -7.83
N LYS A 33 2.09 -0.58 -6.99
CA LYS A 33 1.59 0.76 -7.30
C LYS A 33 2.21 1.33 -8.58
N VAL A 34 3.54 1.34 -8.66
CA VAL A 34 4.27 1.90 -9.81
C VAL A 34 3.92 1.15 -11.09
N PHE A 35 3.82 -0.18 -11.03
CA PHE A 35 3.46 -0.99 -12.18
C PHE A 35 2.00 -0.80 -12.58
N ALA A 36 1.07 -0.71 -11.63
CA ALA A 36 -0.32 -0.37 -11.92
C ALA A 36 -0.43 0.96 -12.69
N MET A 37 0.28 2.00 -12.25
CA MET A 37 0.32 3.29 -12.95
C MET A 37 0.97 3.19 -14.33
N ALA A 38 2.04 2.41 -14.47
CA ALA A 38 2.80 2.26 -15.71
C ALA A 38 2.08 1.42 -16.78
N THR A 39 1.05 0.63 -16.42
CA THR A 39 0.25 -0.14 -17.39
C THR A 39 -0.39 0.72 -18.48
N LYS A 40 -0.58 2.03 -18.21
CA LYS A 40 -1.08 3.01 -19.17
C LYS A 40 -0.06 3.40 -20.25
N LEU A 41 1.23 3.12 -20.01
CA LEU A 41 2.35 3.57 -20.85
C LEU A 41 3.09 2.40 -21.51
N VAL A 42 3.20 1.27 -20.80
CA VAL A 42 3.92 0.08 -21.24
C VAL A 42 3.12 -1.17 -20.91
N ASN A 43 3.26 -2.21 -21.72
CA ASN A 43 2.61 -3.48 -21.45
C ASN A 43 3.25 -4.16 -20.23
N ILE A 44 2.47 -4.35 -19.17
CA ILE A 44 2.86 -5.03 -17.94
C ILE A 44 1.89 -6.18 -17.74
N GLU A 45 2.43 -7.38 -17.49
CA GLU A 45 1.61 -8.56 -17.25
C GLU A 45 0.76 -8.36 -16.00
N SER A 46 -0.56 -8.55 -16.13
CA SER A 46 -1.51 -8.34 -15.04
C SER A 46 -1.19 -9.19 -13.82
N ASP A 47 -0.62 -10.38 -14.01
CA ASP A 47 -0.23 -11.28 -12.92
C ASP A 47 0.88 -10.70 -12.04
N VAL A 48 1.77 -9.86 -12.59
CA VAL A 48 2.81 -9.19 -11.80
C VAL A 48 2.19 -8.26 -10.77
N VAL A 49 1.17 -7.49 -11.19
CA VAL A 49 0.49 -6.53 -10.31
C VAL A 49 -0.50 -7.27 -9.41
N CYS A 50 -1.41 -8.04 -9.99
CA CYS A 50 -2.48 -8.67 -9.23
C CYS A 50 -1.98 -9.81 -8.32
N GLY A 51 -0.89 -10.47 -8.70
CA GLY A 51 -0.19 -11.42 -7.82
C GLY A 51 0.39 -10.73 -6.59
N ALA A 52 1.08 -9.60 -6.77
CA ALA A 52 1.62 -8.81 -5.65
C ALA A 52 0.50 -8.27 -4.74
N ILE A 53 -0.60 -7.79 -5.33
CA ILE A 53 -1.80 -7.35 -4.60
C ILE A 53 -2.41 -8.49 -3.80
N LYS A 54 -2.57 -9.67 -4.41
CA LYS A 54 -3.09 -10.86 -3.74
C LYS A 54 -2.19 -11.28 -2.58
N TRP A 55 -0.88 -11.26 -2.76
CA TRP A 55 0.08 -11.57 -1.70
C TRP A 55 -0.03 -10.60 -0.52
N LEU A 56 -0.11 -9.28 -0.78
CA LEU A 56 -0.29 -8.28 0.28
C LEU A 56 -1.54 -8.59 1.11
N ILE A 57 -2.66 -8.89 0.44
CA ILE A 57 -3.95 -9.14 1.12
C ILE A 57 -3.90 -10.41 1.96
N LEU A 58 -3.39 -11.52 1.39
CA LEU A 58 -3.43 -12.82 2.05
C LEU A 58 -2.38 -12.97 3.14
N GLU A 59 -1.18 -12.43 2.91
CA GLU A 59 -0.02 -12.68 3.78
C GLU A 59 0.23 -11.55 4.78
N LYS A 60 -0.25 -10.32 4.49
CA LYS A 60 0.14 -9.12 5.25
C LYS A 60 -1.01 -8.34 5.87
N GLN A 61 -2.26 -8.58 5.47
CA GLN A 61 -3.41 -7.93 6.10
C GLN A 61 -3.90 -8.72 7.32
N LYS A 62 -3.98 -8.05 8.47
CA LYS A 62 -4.57 -8.60 9.70
C LYS A 62 -6.10 -8.52 9.68
N PRO A 63 -6.80 -9.31 10.51
CA PRO A 63 -8.27 -9.29 10.56
C PRO A 63 -8.89 -7.92 10.83
N ASP A 64 -8.19 -7.07 11.57
CA ASP A 64 -8.56 -5.69 11.93
C ASP A 64 -8.25 -4.65 10.84
N GLY A 65 -7.70 -5.07 9.69
CA GLY A 65 -7.43 -4.23 8.53
C GLY A 65 -6.02 -3.64 8.47
N ILE A 66 -5.20 -3.86 9.49
CA ILE A 66 -3.81 -3.39 9.54
C ILE A 66 -2.95 -4.19 8.56
N PHE A 67 -2.03 -3.52 7.86
CA PHE A 67 -0.93 -4.21 7.17
C PHE A 67 0.33 -4.23 8.02
N GLN A 68 1.01 -5.37 8.07
CA GLN A 68 2.27 -5.53 8.82
C GLN A 68 3.48 -5.57 7.89
N GLU A 69 4.63 -5.07 8.37
CA GLU A 69 5.93 -5.20 7.72
C GLU A 69 6.81 -6.14 8.52
N ASP A 70 7.20 -7.25 7.90
CA ASP A 70 8.00 -8.30 8.53
C ASP A 70 9.48 -8.20 8.15
N ALA A 71 9.80 -7.52 7.04
CA ALA A 71 11.16 -7.45 6.51
C ALA A 71 11.40 -6.11 5.81
N PRO A 72 11.57 -5.00 6.56
CA PRO A 72 11.71 -3.67 5.98
C PRO A 72 12.94 -3.57 5.08
N VAL A 73 12.88 -2.65 4.12
CA VAL A 73 13.99 -2.34 3.21
C VAL A 73 15.25 -1.91 3.98
N ILE A 74 16.41 -2.21 3.40
CA ILE A 74 17.73 -1.94 4.00
C ILE A 74 17.97 -0.43 4.08
N HIS A 75 17.75 0.26 2.96
CA HIS A 75 17.87 1.71 2.85
C HIS A 75 16.57 2.37 3.30
N LYS A 76 16.48 2.66 4.61
CA LYS A 76 15.29 3.25 5.23
C LYS A 76 15.03 4.68 4.75
N GLU A 77 16.00 5.32 4.10
CA GLU A 77 15.80 6.60 3.42
C GLU A 77 14.75 6.48 2.33
N MET A 78 14.60 5.30 1.70
CA MET A 78 13.60 5.05 0.67
C MET A 78 12.16 5.11 1.18
N VAL A 79 11.93 4.85 2.48
CA VAL A 79 10.60 4.92 3.09
C VAL A 79 10.23 6.35 3.51
N GLY A 80 11.16 7.31 3.39
CA GLY A 80 10.93 8.72 3.67
C GLY A 80 10.50 8.99 5.11
N GLY A 81 9.44 9.77 5.30
CA GLY A 81 8.90 10.16 6.60
C GLY A 81 8.34 9.03 7.47
N TYR A 82 8.49 7.76 7.07
CA TYR A 82 8.06 6.59 7.80
C TYR A 82 8.79 6.40 9.14
N GLN A 83 10.08 6.76 9.23
CA GLN A 83 10.84 6.66 10.49
C GLN A 83 10.44 7.78 11.46
N GLY A 84 9.99 7.42 12.67
CA GLY A 84 9.51 8.37 13.68
C GLY A 84 8.04 8.81 13.51
N ALA A 85 7.36 8.30 12.49
CA ALA A 85 5.93 8.44 12.29
C ALA A 85 5.13 7.42 13.12
N GLU A 86 3.88 7.21 12.73
CA GLU A 86 3.01 6.13 13.21
C GLU A 86 3.11 5.00 12.17
N PRO A 87 4.07 4.06 12.30
CA PRO A 87 4.50 3.19 11.20
C PRO A 87 3.39 2.26 10.72
N GLU A 88 2.59 1.68 11.62
CA GLU A 88 1.48 0.80 11.26
C GLU A 88 0.41 1.54 10.44
N VAL A 89 0.08 2.78 10.84
CA VAL A 89 -0.90 3.63 10.14
C VAL A 89 -0.33 4.05 8.78
N SER A 90 0.92 4.52 8.76
CA SER A 90 1.59 4.95 7.53
C SER A 90 1.71 3.82 6.52
N LEU A 91 2.10 2.62 6.97
CA LEU A 91 2.19 1.43 6.11
C LEU A 91 0.82 1.04 5.57
N THR A 92 -0.19 0.97 6.44
CA THR A 92 -1.56 0.61 6.05
C THR A 92 -2.13 1.61 5.04
N ALA A 93 -1.91 2.91 5.24
CA ALA A 93 -2.29 3.95 4.29
C ALA A 93 -1.55 3.81 2.96
N PHE A 94 -0.25 3.54 3.00
CA PHE A 94 0.56 3.32 1.80
C PHE A 94 0.09 2.11 0.99
N VAL A 95 -0.16 0.97 1.66
CA VAL A 95 -0.68 -0.24 1.01
C VAL A 95 -2.08 0.00 0.45
N LEU A 96 -2.96 0.68 1.19
CA LEU A 96 -4.30 1.03 0.71
C LEU A 96 -4.26 1.86 -0.59
N ILE A 97 -3.34 2.82 -0.70
CA ILE A 97 -3.13 3.57 -1.94
C ILE A 97 -2.71 2.63 -3.07
N ALA A 98 -1.76 1.71 -2.83
CA ALA A 98 -1.35 0.74 -3.84
C ALA A 98 -2.50 -0.18 -4.29
N LEU A 99 -3.35 -0.63 -3.35
CA LEU A 99 -4.56 -1.41 -3.66
C LEU A 99 -5.53 -0.62 -4.54
N GLN A 100 -5.73 0.66 -4.26
CA GLN A 100 -6.61 1.53 -5.04
C GLN A 100 -6.07 1.78 -6.46
N GLU A 101 -4.78 2.04 -6.60
CA GLU A 101 -4.15 2.25 -7.93
C GLU A 101 -4.24 0.98 -8.81
N ALA A 102 -4.19 -0.20 -8.20
CA ALA A 102 -4.32 -1.48 -8.91
C ALA A 102 -5.78 -1.96 -9.04
N ARG A 103 -6.76 -1.25 -8.48
CA ARG A 103 -8.14 -1.75 -8.31
C ARG A 103 -8.79 -2.13 -9.62
N GLU A 104 -8.79 -1.23 -10.60
CA GLU A 104 -9.42 -1.49 -11.90
C GLU A 104 -8.76 -2.64 -12.67
N LEU A 105 -7.44 -2.82 -12.51
CA LEU A 105 -6.69 -3.90 -13.15
C LEU A 105 -6.96 -5.26 -12.51
N CYS A 106 -7.21 -5.29 -11.20
CA CYS A 106 -7.21 -6.52 -10.40
C CYS A 106 -8.55 -6.93 -9.81
N LYS A 107 -9.61 -6.11 -9.91
CA LYS A 107 -10.94 -6.42 -9.34
C LYS A 107 -11.51 -7.77 -9.79
N ASP A 108 -11.33 -8.13 -11.05
CA ASP A 108 -11.86 -9.40 -11.61
C ASP A 108 -10.93 -10.60 -11.34
N ARG A 109 -9.71 -10.36 -10.83
CA ARG A 109 -8.69 -11.39 -10.57
C ARG A 109 -8.48 -11.67 -9.09
N VAL A 110 -8.83 -10.71 -8.23
CA VAL A 110 -8.61 -10.77 -6.78
C VAL A 110 -9.94 -10.48 -6.07
N ASN A 111 -10.73 -11.54 -5.87
CA ASN A 111 -12.08 -11.46 -5.28
C ASN A 111 -12.13 -10.82 -3.88
N SER A 112 -11.03 -10.84 -3.13
CA SER A 112 -10.92 -10.24 -1.79
C SER A 112 -10.52 -8.76 -1.80
N LEU A 113 -10.26 -8.16 -2.97
CA LEU A 113 -9.67 -6.82 -3.08
C LEU A 113 -10.54 -5.73 -2.46
N ASP A 114 -11.81 -5.63 -2.87
CA ASP A 114 -12.72 -4.60 -2.35
C ASP A 114 -12.92 -4.72 -0.84
N ARG A 115 -13.06 -5.94 -0.33
CA ARG A 115 -13.18 -6.21 1.11
C ARG A 115 -11.90 -5.82 1.86
N SER A 116 -10.72 -6.10 1.30
CA SER A 116 -9.44 -5.72 1.89
C SER A 116 -9.30 -4.20 1.96
N ILE A 117 -9.64 -3.51 0.86
CA ILE A 117 -9.68 -2.04 0.78
C ILE A 117 -10.59 -1.47 1.87
N GLU A 118 -11.80 -2.02 2.01
CA GLU A 118 -12.77 -1.55 2.99
C GLU A 118 -12.27 -1.67 4.44
N LYS A 119 -11.69 -2.82 4.80
CA LYS A 119 -11.08 -3.07 6.12
C LYS A 119 -9.95 -2.10 6.43
N ALA A 120 -9.02 -1.93 5.50
CA ALA A 120 -7.89 -1.01 5.68
C ALA A 120 -8.38 0.44 5.83
N ALA A 121 -9.34 0.85 4.99
CA ALA A 121 -9.93 2.17 5.08
C ALA A 121 -10.69 2.39 6.41
N GLU A 122 -11.39 1.37 6.92
CA GLU A 122 -12.03 1.41 8.24
C GLU A 122 -11.05 1.59 9.39
N TYR A 123 -9.96 0.80 9.40
CA TYR A 123 -8.90 0.95 10.38
C TYR A 123 -8.35 2.38 10.37
N LEU A 124 -8.00 2.89 9.19
CA LEU A 124 -7.45 4.24 9.04
C LEU A 124 -8.44 5.32 9.48
N SER A 125 -9.73 5.20 9.13
CA SER A 125 -10.77 6.14 9.56
C SER A 125 -10.88 6.21 11.09
N ARG A 126 -10.78 5.07 11.79
CA ARG A 126 -10.81 5.01 13.27
C ARG A 126 -9.58 5.67 13.90
N ARG A 127 -8.42 5.56 13.26
CA ARG A 127 -7.16 6.13 13.76
C ARG A 127 -7.00 7.61 13.42
N TYR A 128 -7.67 8.10 12.38
CA TYR A 128 -7.42 9.41 11.77
C TYR A 128 -7.40 10.59 12.74
N GLN A 129 -8.37 10.67 13.66
CA GLN A 129 -8.47 11.79 14.61
C GLN A 129 -7.37 11.79 15.69
N SER A 130 -6.72 10.65 15.91
CA SER A 130 -5.64 10.50 16.89
C SER A 130 -4.24 10.72 16.32
N LEU A 131 -4.14 10.93 15.00
CA LEU A 131 -2.85 11.08 14.32
C LEU A 131 -2.24 12.43 14.64
N ALA A 132 -0.97 12.41 15.04
CA ALA A 132 -0.23 13.61 15.42
C ALA A 132 0.89 13.98 14.43
N ARG A 133 1.30 13.04 13.58
CA ARG A 133 2.45 13.20 12.69
C ARG A 133 1.98 13.73 11.33
N PRO A 134 2.46 14.90 10.86
CA PRO A 134 1.99 15.50 9.60
C PRO A 134 2.10 14.57 8.40
N TYR A 135 3.19 13.79 8.32
CA TYR A 135 3.38 12.77 7.30
C TYR A 135 2.27 11.70 7.32
N THR A 136 2.02 11.10 8.50
CA THR A 136 0.95 10.09 8.64
C THR A 136 -0.41 10.67 8.32
N VAL A 137 -0.70 11.90 8.79
CA VAL A 137 -1.96 12.60 8.54
C VAL A 137 -2.17 12.79 7.04
N ALA A 138 -1.19 13.35 6.34
CA ALA A 138 -1.30 13.62 4.91
C ALA A 138 -1.50 12.33 4.10
N LEU A 139 -0.70 11.30 4.40
CA LEU A 139 -0.78 10.01 3.71
C LEU A 139 -2.12 9.31 3.95
N THR A 140 -2.60 9.31 5.20
CA THR A 140 -3.88 8.71 5.58
C THR A 140 -5.04 9.49 4.98
N SER A 141 -4.98 10.82 4.97
CA SER A 141 -5.99 11.69 4.36
C SER A 141 -6.16 11.35 2.88
N TYR A 142 -5.04 11.25 2.15
CA TYR A 142 -5.05 10.90 0.74
C TYR A 142 -5.61 9.49 0.51
N ALA A 143 -5.16 8.50 1.29
CA ALA A 143 -5.65 7.12 1.18
C ALA A 143 -7.17 7.02 1.41
N LEU A 144 -7.70 7.73 2.43
CA LEU A 144 -9.14 7.75 2.71
C LEU A 144 -9.93 8.52 1.66
N ALA A 145 -9.38 9.60 1.10
CA ALA A 145 -10.01 10.35 0.02
C ALA A 145 -10.19 9.49 -1.25
N LEU A 146 -9.19 8.68 -1.62
CA LEU A 146 -9.30 7.72 -2.73
C LEU A 146 -10.43 6.69 -2.54
N THR A 147 -10.79 6.39 -1.29
CA THR A 147 -11.87 5.42 -0.96
C THR A 147 -13.24 6.07 -0.79
N GLY A 148 -13.35 7.40 -0.91
CA GLY A 148 -14.57 8.14 -0.61
C GLY A 148 -14.92 8.23 0.88
N LYS A 149 -14.08 7.67 1.78
CA LYS A 149 -14.29 7.72 3.24
C LYS A 149 -13.87 9.04 3.88
N LEU A 150 -13.17 9.91 3.15
CA LEU A 150 -12.82 11.26 3.60
C LEU A 150 -13.59 12.31 2.78
N ASN A 151 -14.87 12.51 3.09
CA ASN A 151 -15.74 13.46 2.39
C ASN A 151 -16.16 14.63 3.30
N THR A 152 -15.20 15.43 3.76
CA THR A 152 -15.48 16.76 4.34
C THR A 152 -14.22 17.62 4.36
N GLU A 153 -14.21 18.70 3.57
CA GLU A 153 -13.20 19.78 3.63
C GLU A 153 -12.94 20.27 5.06
N LYS A 154 -13.99 20.26 5.92
CA LYS A 154 -13.91 20.62 7.34
C LYS A 154 -12.98 19.72 8.17
N VAL A 155 -12.82 18.45 7.80
CA VAL A 155 -11.95 17.52 8.53
C VAL A 155 -10.49 17.73 8.12
N LEU A 156 -10.22 17.92 6.82
CA LEU A 156 -8.90 18.22 6.29
C LEU A 156 -8.33 19.55 6.85
N MET A 157 -9.17 20.59 6.94
CA MET A 157 -8.74 21.90 7.48
C MET A 157 -8.50 21.88 8.99
N LYS A 158 -9.08 20.93 9.75
CA LYS A 158 -8.89 20.85 11.21
C LYS A 158 -7.52 20.29 11.62
N VAL A 159 -6.88 19.50 10.78
CA VAL A 159 -5.63 18.79 11.11
C VAL A 159 -4.39 19.51 10.56
N SER A 160 -4.56 20.51 9.69
CA SER A 160 -3.49 21.41 9.24
C SER A 160 -3.27 22.52 10.27
N LYS A 161 -2.49 22.24 11.32
CA LYS A 161 -1.91 23.27 12.20
C LYS A 161 -0.41 23.32 12.01
#